data_AF-A0A9Q3L513-F1
#
_entry.id   AF-A0A9Q3L513-F1
#
_cell.length_a   1.000
_cell.length_b   1.000
_cell.length_c   1.000
_cell.angle_alpha   90.00
_cell.angle_beta   90.00
_cell.angle_gamma   90.00
#
_symmetry.space_group_name_H-M   'P 1'
#
loop_
_entity.id
_entity.type
_entity.pdbx_description
1 polymer ?
#
loop_
_entity_poly.entity_id
_entity_poly.type
_entity_poly.pdbx_seq_one_letter_code
_entity_poly.pdbx_strand_id
1 'polypeptide(L)'
;TYKEEFVANQLVEAQINPSLSPNMRHELIDLLYTYNNAFASGNEPLGASKGHEVDITLNIDRPYPPVLRRPAYPASPGAREALEKYIQELIQLGVLRE
;
A
#
# COMPACT_ATOMS: atom_id res chain seq x y z
N THR A 1 -22.72 15.86 6.24
CA THR A 1 -22.70 14.55 6.95
C THR A 1 -21.40 13.83 6.61
N TYR A 2 -20.80 13.06 7.53
CA TYR A 2 -19.52 12.32 7.28
C TYR A 2 -19.49 11.49 5.98
N LYS A 3 -20.65 10.95 5.58
CA LYS A 3 -20.81 10.20 4.31
C LYS A 3 -20.68 11.08 3.06
N GLU A 4 -21.14 12.33 3.11
CA GLU A 4 -21.02 13.27 1.99
C GLU A 4 -19.56 13.69 1.79
N GLU A 5 -18.83 13.89 2.89
CA GLU A 5 -17.38 14.14 2.86
C GLU A 5 -16.61 12.93 2.32
N PHE A 6 -17.00 11.71 2.69
CA PHE A 6 -16.41 10.49 2.12
C PHE A 6 -16.58 10.44 0.59
N VAL A 7 -17.78 10.70 0.09
CA VAL A 7 -18.05 10.73 -1.36
C VAL A 7 -17.22 11.84 -2.03
N ALA A 8 -17.18 13.03 -1.42
CA ALA A 8 -16.51 14.21 -1.97
C ALA A 8 -14.97 14.18 -1.86
N ASN A 9 -14.38 13.31 -1.05
CA ASN A 9 -12.93 13.23 -0.88
C ASN A 9 -12.35 11.91 -1.38
N GLN A 10 -13.02 10.77 -1.12
CA GLN A 10 -12.49 9.45 -1.45
C GLN A 10 -13.05 8.86 -2.75
N LEU A 11 -14.25 9.29 -3.18
CA LEU A 11 -14.89 8.76 -4.39
C LEU A 11 -14.89 9.73 -5.57
N VAL A 12 -14.16 10.85 -5.49
CA VAL A 12 -14.10 11.85 -6.58
C VAL A 12 -13.57 11.27 -7.87
N GLU A 13 -12.49 10.49 -7.77
CA GLU A 13 -11.84 9.85 -8.91
C GLU A 13 -12.35 8.42 -9.14
N ALA A 14 -13.37 7.99 -8.38
CA ALA A 14 -13.90 6.64 -8.50
C ALA A 14 -14.65 6.47 -9.82
N GLN A 15 -14.19 5.53 -10.63
CA GLN A 15 -14.85 5.14 -11.88
C GLN A 15 -16.00 4.17 -11.60
N ILE A 16 -17.09 4.68 -11.01
CA ILE A 16 -18.31 3.90 -10.79
C ILE A 16 -19.04 3.72 -12.13
N ASN A 17 -19.47 2.49 -12.41
CA ASN A 17 -20.19 2.16 -13.64
C ASN A 17 -21.41 3.08 -13.84
N PRO A 18 -21.49 3.86 -14.94
CA PRO A 18 -22.59 4.81 -15.17
C PRO A 18 -23.93 4.13 -15.46
N SER A 19 -23.94 2.85 -15.82
CA SER A 19 -25.17 2.08 -16.09
C SER A 19 -25.87 1.58 -14.82
N LEU A 20 -25.31 1.84 -13.63
CA LEU A 20 -25.96 1.46 -12.37
C LEU A 20 -27.24 2.26 -12.15
N SER A 21 -28.30 1.58 -11.73
CA SER A 21 -29.51 2.26 -11.28
C SER A 21 -29.22 3.16 -10.07
N PRO A 22 -30.01 4.23 -9.83
CA PRO A 22 -29.82 5.11 -8.69
C PRO A 22 -29.78 4.36 -7.35
N ASN A 23 -30.62 3.34 -7.19
CA ASN A 23 -30.69 2.53 -5.97
C ASN A 23 -29.42 1.70 -5.77
N MET A 24 -28.96 1.01 -6.83
CA MET A 24 -27.71 0.22 -6.75
C MET A 24 -26.49 1.08 -6.48
N ARG A 25 -26.45 2.30 -7.05
CA ARG A 25 -25.38 3.25 -6.78
C ARG A 25 -25.39 3.69 -5.31
N HIS A 26 -26.58 3.90 -4.74
CA HIS A 26 -26.71 4.25 -3.32
C HIS A 26 -26.23 3.09 -2.44
N GLU A 27 -26.70 1.86 -2.69
CA GLU A 27 -26.27 0.66 -1.97
C GLU A 27 -24.75 0.44 -2.04
N LEU A 28 -24.13 0.69 -3.21
CA LEU A 28 -22.69 0.61 -3.37
C LEU A 28 -21.96 1.63 -2.48
N ILE A 29 -22.39 2.90 -2.49
CA ILE A 29 -21.78 3.94 -1.65
C ILE A 29 -21.95 3.59 -0.18
N ASP A 30 -23.09 3.04 0.21
CA ASP A 30 -23.38 2.61 1.59
C ASP A 30 -22.44 1.50 2.02
N LEU A 31 -22.21 0.51 1.15
CA LEU A 31 -21.27 -0.58 1.40
C LEU A 31 -19.84 -0.05 1.53
N LEU A 32 -19.38 0.77 0.58
CA LEU A 32 -18.04 1.34 0.60
C LEU A 32 -17.79 2.21 1.84
N TYR A 33 -18.80 2.97 2.26
CA TYR A 33 -18.72 3.77 3.48
C TYR A 33 -18.73 2.90 4.74
N THR A 34 -19.58 1.88 4.79
CA THR A 34 -19.73 0.98 5.96
C THR A 34 -18.47 0.16 6.19
N TYR A 35 -17.81 -0.28 5.12
CA TYR A 35 -16.61 -1.11 5.16
C TYR A 35 -15.37 -0.36 4.66
N ASN A 36 -15.28 0.95 4.88
CA ASN A 36 -14.20 1.79 4.34
C ASN A 36 -12.79 1.27 4.67
N ASN A 37 -12.59 0.74 5.87
CA ASN A 37 -11.30 0.19 6.33
C ASN A 37 -10.93 -1.14 5.67
N ALA A 38 -11.85 -1.78 4.96
CA ALA A 38 -11.58 -3.02 4.21
C ALA A 38 -11.00 -2.75 2.82
N PHE A 39 -11.07 -1.49 2.34
CA PHE A 39 -10.55 -1.07 1.05
C PHE A 39 -9.29 -0.21 1.25
N ALA A 40 -8.32 -0.37 0.35
CA ALA A 40 -7.18 0.53 0.31
C ALA A 40 -7.66 1.94 -0.05
N SER A 41 -7.21 2.94 0.72
CA SER A 41 -7.49 4.36 0.46
C SER A 41 -6.18 5.12 0.24
N GLY A 42 -6.26 6.36 -0.25
CA GLY A 42 -5.06 7.20 -0.43
C GLY A 42 -4.29 7.46 0.86
N ASN A 43 -4.98 7.46 2.01
CA ASN A 43 -4.36 7.68 3.32
C ASN A 43 -3.85 6.36 3.94
N GLU A 44 -4.54 5.26 3.69
CA GLU A 44 -4.21 3.93 4.20
C GLU A 44 -4.15 2.93 3.04
N PRO A 45 -3.08 2.97 2.23
CA PRO A 45 -2.97 2.12 1.04
C PRO A 45 -2.59 0.68 1.38
N LEU A 46 -2.02 0.44 2.57
CA LEU A 46 -1.51 -0.85 3.01
C LEU A 46 -2.06 -1.20 4.40
N GLY A 47 -2.55 -2.43 4.54
CA GLY A 47 -2.90 -3.01 5.83
C GLY A 47 -1.68 -3.62 6.51
N ALA A 48 -1.66 -3.61 7.84
CA ALA A 48 -0.64 -4.29 8.65
C ALA A 48 -1.29 -5.33 9.57
N SER A 49 -0.87 -6.59 9.46
CA SER A 49 -1.25 -7.64 10.41
C SER A 49 -0.29 -7.60 11.60
N LYS A 50 -0.81 -7.27 12.79
CA LYS A 50 -0.02 -7.29 14.03
C LYS A 50 0.02 -8.71 14.59
N GLY A 51 1.17 -9.14 15.15
CA GLY A 51 1.31 -10.43 15.82
C GLY A 51 1.53 -11.63 14.89
N HIS A 52 1.82 -11.37 13.61
CA HIS A 52 2.20 -12.39 12.62
C HIS A 52 3.58 -12.06 12.05
N GLU A 53 4.51 -11.65 12.91
CA GLU A 53 5.91 -11.43 12.54
C GLU A 53 6.52 -12.76 12.04
N VAL A 54 7.31 -12.68 10.98
CA VAL A 54 7.93 -13.86 10.37
C VAL A 54 9.34 -14.03 10.89
N ASP A 55 9.59 -15.15 11.58
CA ASP A 55 10.93 -15.54 11.99
C ASP A 55 11.70 -16.15 10.81
N ILE A 56 12.70 -15.41 10.31
CA ILE A 56 13.59 -15.89 9.26
C ILE A 56 14.82 -16.52 9.90
N THR A 57 14.91 -17.86 9.85
CA THR A 57 16.08 -18.61 10.34
C THR A 57 17.12 -18.75 9.21
N LEU A 58 18.36 -18.31 9.47
CA LEU A 58 19.46 -18.43 8.51
C LEU A 58 20.22 -19.74 8.73
N ASN A 59 20.40 -20.52 7.66
CA ASN A 59 21.33 -21.65 7.67
C ASN A 59 22.76 -21.10 7.58
N ILE A 60 23.47 -21.11 8.71
CA ILE A 60 24.87 -20.65 8.83
C ILE A 60 25.88 -21.80 8.74
N ASP A 61 25.40 -23.03 8.53
CA ASP A 61 26.23 -24.22 8.48
C ASP A 61 27.05 -24.30 7.19
N ARG A 62 28.23 -24.91 7.31
CA ARG A 62 29.09 -25.21 6.17
C ARG A 62 28.36 -26.11 5.16
N PRO A 63 28.61 -25.97 3.84
CA PRO A 63 29.67 -25.17 3.22
C PRO A 63 29.23 -23.79 2.70
N TYR A 64 28.03 -23.30 3.03
CA TYR A 64 27.47 -22.09 2.41
C TYR A 64 27.05 -21.04 3.45
N PRO A 65 28.00 -20.41 4.18
CA PRO A 65 27.66 -19.29 5.04
C PRO A 65 27.06 -18.15 4.20
N PRO A 66 26.00 -17.45 4.69
CA PRO A 66 25.33 -16.41 3.92
C PRO A 66 26.29 -15.27 3.56
N VAL A 67 26.29 -14.86 2.29
CA VAL A 67 27.10 -13.74 1.81
C VAL A 67 26.47 -12.43 2.29
N LEU A 68 27.06 -11.84 3.33
CA LEU A 68 26.45 -10.73 4.08
C LEU A 68 26.46 -9.38 3.36
N ARG A 69 27.31 -9.18 2.33
CA ARG A 69 27.37 -7.89 1.64
C ARG A 69 27.82 -8.04 0.20
N ARG A 70 27.01 -7.54 -0.73
CA ARG A 70 27.40 -7.26 -2.11
C ARG A 70 27.17 -5.77 -2.36
N PRO A 71 28.08 -5.07 -3.05
CA PRO A 71 27.81 -3.69 -3.46
C PRO A 71 26.54 -3.68 -4.30
N ALA A 72 25.69 -2.68 -4.09
CA ALA A 72 24.55 -2.46 -4.97
C ALA A 72 25.08 -2.22 -6.39
N TYR A 73 24.37 -2.77 -7.39
CA TYR A 73 24.68 -2.47 -8.77
C TYR A 73 24.45 -0.97 -9.05
N PRO A 74 25.30 -0.33 -9.86
CA PRO A 74 25.12 1.08 -10.17
C PRO A 74 23.80 1.28 -10.91
N ALA A 75 22.96 2.18 -10.40
CA ALA A 75 21.77 2.64 -11.08
C ALA A 75 22.09 3.85 -11.97
N SER A 76 21.38 3.98 -13.09
CA SER A 76 21.46 5.20 -13.91
C SER A 76 20.88 6.41 -13.14
N PRO A 77 21.24 7.65 -13.49
CA PRO A 77 20.72 8.84 -12.80
C PRO A 77 19.19 8.89 -12.77
N GLY A 78 18.52 8.65 -13.90
CA GLY A 78 17.05 8.64 -13.96
C GLY A 78 16.40 7.49 -13.18
N ALA A 79 17.04 6.31 -13.17
CA ALA A 79 16.56 5.20 -12.35
C ALA A 79 16.68 5.52 -10.85
N ARG A 80 17.77 6.19 -10.45
CA ARG A 80 17.99 6.60 -9.06
C ARG A 80 16.96 7.62 -8.59
N GLU A 81 16.64 8.61 -9.41
CA GLU A 81 15.61 9.62 -9.10
C GLU A 81 14.23 8.99 -8.92
N ALA A 82 13.84 8.08 -9.82
CA ALA A 82 12.58 7.36 -9.70
C ALA A 82 12.53 6.46 -8.45
N LEU A 83 13.63 5.76 -8.14
CA LEU A 83 13.72 4.90 -6.96
C LEU A 83 13.64 5.71 -5.67
N GLU A 84 14.26 6.88 -5.60
CA GLU A 84 14.24 7.73 -4.42
C GLU A 84 12.80 8.10 -4.04
N LYS A 85 11.96 8.44 -5.02
CA LYS A 85 10.53 8.72 -4.78
C LYS A 85 9.83 7.55 -4.09
N TYR A 86 9.98 6.34 -4.61
CA TYR A 86 9.33 5.16 -4.04
C TYR A 86 9.91 4.76 -2.68
N ILE A 87 11.22 4.93 -2.48
CA ILE A 87 11.85 4.67 -1.17
C ILE A 87 11.25 5.60 -0.12
N GLN A 88 11.13 6.90 -0.42
CA GLN A 88 10.54 7.87 0.50
C GLN A 88 9.08 7.55 0.81
N GLU A 89 8.28 7.16 -0.19
CA GLU A 89 6.89 6.70 0.02
C GLU A 89 6.85 5.49 0.97
N LEU A 90 7.72 4.49 0.78
CA LEU A 90 7.76 3.30 1.64
C LEU A 90 8.25 3.58 3.06
N ILE A 91 9.13 4.57 3.25
CA ILE A 91 9.54 5.05 4.58
C ILE A 91 8.34 5.71 5.29
N GLN A 92 7.62 6.59 4.59
CA GLN A 92 6.42 7.26 5.14
C GLN A 92 5.33 6.27 5.54
N LEU A 93 5.18 5.18 4.78
CA LEU A 93 4.25 4.09 5.08
C LEU A 93 4.75 3.14 6.19
N GLY A 94 5.97 3.35 6.72
CA GLY A 94 6.57 2.52 7.76
C GLY A 94 6.97 1.11 7.30
N VAL A 95 7.01 0.87 5.98
CA VAL A 95 7.43 -0.39 5.36
C VAL A 95 8.96 -0.49 5.38
N LEU A 96 9.64 0.61 5.03
CA LEU A 96 11.10 0.76 5.18
C LEU A 96 11.44 1.59 6.41
N ARG A 97 12.64 1.36 6.96
CA ARG A 97 13.20 2.11 8.08
C ARG A 97 14.63 2.51 7.74
N GLU A 98 15.05 3.71 8.17
CA GLU A 98 16.44 4.18 8.06
C GLU A 98 17.37 3.48 9.07
#